data_AF-A0A2E5X8X6-F1
#
_entry.id   AF-A0A2E5X8X6-F1
#
_cell.length_a   1.000
_cell.length_b   1.000
_cell.length_c   1.000
_cell.angle_alpha   90.00
_cell.angle_beta   90.00
_cell.angle_gamma   90.00
#
_symmetry.space_group_name_H-M   'P 1'
#
loop_
_entity.id
_entity.type
_entity.pdbx_description
1 polymer ?
#
loop_
_entity_poly.entity_id
_entity_poly.type
_entity_poly.pdbx_seq_one_letter_code
_entity_poly.pdbx_strand_id
1 'polypeptide(L)' 'KIHENAHQTAEKYGVPGNYVAGANIAGFLKVAEAMMAQGIV' A
#
# COMPACT_ATOMS: atom_id res chain seq x y z
N LYS A 1 -2.81 -8.68 -10.33
CA LYS A 1 -1.72 -8.12 -9.46
C LYS A 1 -2.07 -6.75 -8.87
N ILE A 2 -2.25 -5.66 -9.64
CA ILE A 2 -2.62 -4.34 -9.04
C ILE A 2 -3.98 -4.38 -8.33
N HIS A 3 -5.02 -4.88 -9.00
CA HIS A 3 -6.36 -5.00 -8.42
C HIS A 3 -6.38 -5.80 -7.11
N GLU A 4 -5.79 -6.99 -7.13
CA GLU A 4 -5.70 -7.88 -5.97
C GLU A 4 -4.94 -7.23 -4.80
N ASN A 5 -3.83 -6.54 -5.08
CA ASN A 5 -3.06 -5.86 -4.05
C ASN A 5 -3.85 -4.70 -3.41
N ALA A 6 -4.57 -3.93 -4.23
CA ALA A 6 -5.46 -2.88 -3.73
C ALA A 6 -6.61 -3.46 -2.90
N HIS A 7 -7.20 -4.58 -3.34
CA HIS A 7 -8.26 -5.28 -2.61
C HIS A 7 -7.80 -5.78 -1.24
N GLN A 8 -6.73 -6.57 -1.21
CA GLN A 8 -6.19 -7.15 0.03
C GLN A 8 -5.67 -6.07 0.99
N THR A 9 -5.05 -5.01 0.47
CA THR A 9 -4.59 -3.88 1.30
C THR A 9 -5.78 -3.14 1.90
N ALA A 10 -6.84 -2.90 1.13
CA ALA A 10 -8.05 -2.26 1.62
C ALA A 10 -8.69 -3.07 2.76
N GLU A 11 -8.74 -4.41 2.64
CA GLU A 11 -9.20 -5.29 3.72
C GLU A 11 -8.29 -5.21 4.96
N LYS A 12 -6.97 -5.33 4.77
CA LYS A 12 -5.99 -5.31 5.86
C LYS A 12 -6.04 -4.03 6.70
N TYR A 13 -6.33 -2.89 6.07
CA TYR A 13 -6.35 -1.57 6.73
C TYR A 13 -7.77 -1.08 7.07
N GLY A 14 -8.76 -1.97 7.08
CA GLY A 14 -10.10 -1.68 7.62
C GLY A 14 -11.00 -0.84 6.72
N VAL A 15 -10.71 -0.77 5.41
CA VAL A 15 -11.49 -0.04 4.41
C VAL A 15 -11.91 -0.95 3.24
N PRO A 16 -12.54 -2.12 3.50
CA PRO A 16 -12.82 -3.13 2.47
C PRO A 16 -13.64 -2.55 1.31
N GLY A 17 -13.30 -2.96 0.08
CA GLY A 17 -13.93 -2.47 -1.14
C GLY A 17 -13.48 -1.07 -1.58
N ASN A 18 -12.74 -0.32 -0.76
CA ASN A 18 -12.17 0.96 -1.15
C ASN A 18 -10.83 0.76 -1.88
N TYR A 19 -10.91 0.48 -3.19
CA TYR A 19 -9.75 0.25 -4.04
C TYR A 19 -8.80 1.45 -4.13
N VAL A 20 -9.33 2.69 -4.05
CA VAL A 20 -8.50 3.90 -4.11
C VAL A 20 -7.64 4.00 -2.86
N ALA A 21 -8.24 3.82 -1.68
CA ALA A 21 -7.49 3.80 -0.41
C ALA A 21 -6.48 2.64 -0.39
N GLY A 22 -6.89 1.43 -0.77
CA GLY A 22 -6.01 0.27 -0.82
C GLY A 22 -4.81 0.46 -1.76
N ALA A 23 -5.04 1.02 -2.96
CA ALA A 23 -3.97 1.31 -3.92
C ALA A 23 -2.99 2.36 -3.40
N ASN A 24 -3.49 3.45 -2.79
CA ASN A 24 -2.65 4.50 -2.22
C ASN A 24 -1.79 3.98 -1.06
N ILE A 25 -2.37 3.19 -0.14
CA ILE A 25 -1.64 2.59 0.98
C ILE A 25 -0.57 1.63 0.47
N ALA A 26 -0.91 0.72 -0.46
CA ALA A 26 0.05 -0.24 -1.01
C ALA A 26 1.21 0.45 -1.74
N GLY A 27 0.91 1.50 -2.52
CA GLY A 27 1.92 2.31 -3.20
C GLY A 27 2.83 3.04 -2.23
N PHE A 28 2.26 3.66 -1.19
CA PHE A 28 3.02 4.36 -0.15
C PHE A 28 3.95 3.41 0.60
N LEU A 29 3.46 2.27 1.08
CA LEU A 29 4.27 1.29 1.82
C LEU A 29 5.49 0.84 1.03
N LYS A 30 5.34 0.57 -0.28
CA LYS A 30 6.45 0.17 -1.13
C LYS A 30 7.56 1.23 -1.20
N VAL A 31 7.19 2.51 -1.30
CA VAL A 31 8.16 3.60 -1.34
C VAL A 31 8.75 3.84 0.05
N ALA A 32 7.93 3.82 1.09
CA ALA A 32 8.38 3.99 2.48
C ALA A 32 9.37 2.89 2.89
N GLU A 33 9.12 1.63 2.55
CA GLU A 33 10.06 0.52 2.77
C GLU A 33 11.39 0.75 2.06
N ALA A 34 11.37 1.21 0.81
CA ALA A 34 12.58 1.52 0.06
C ALA A 34 13.36 2.71 0.67
N MET A 35 12.66 3.77 1.10
CA MET A 35 13.26 4.92 1.78
C MET A 35 13.91 4.51 3.11
N MET A 36 13.22 3.69 3.92
CA MET A 36 13.75 3.18 5.18
C MET A 36 14.97 2.29 4.97
N ALA A 37 14.99 1.49 3.91
CA ALA A 37 16.13 0.64 3.56
C ALA A 37 17.35 1.44 3.07
N GLN A 38 17.13 2.58 2.39
CA GLN A 38 18.20 3.48 1.97
C GLN A 38 18.76 4.33 3.12
N GLY A 39 17.99 4.52 4.19
CA GLY A 39 18.38 5.37 5.33
C GLY A 39 18.20 6.86 5.02
N ILE A 40 18.72 7.72 5.91
CA ILE A 40 18.75 9.17 5.67
C ILE A 40 19.98 9.45 4.79
N VAL A 41 19.73 9.87 3.55
CA VAL A 41 20.74 10.28 2.56
C VAL A 41 20.65 11.77 2.26
#